data_AF-A0A967YEM7-F1
#
_entry.id   AF-A0A967YEM7-F1
#
_cell.length_a   1.000
_cell.length_b   1.000
_cell.length_c   1.000
_cell.angle_alpha   90.00
_cell.angle_beta   90.00
_cell.angle_gamma   90.00
#
_symmetry.space_group_name_H-M   'P 1'
#
loop_
_entity.id
_entity.type
_entity.pdbx_description
1 polymer ?
#
loop_
_entity_poly.entity_id
_entity_poly.type
_entity_poly.pdbx_seq_one_letter_code
_entity_poly.pdbx_strand_id
1 'polypeptide(L)'
;MQWTLGTSGAETLSCSANIFVGQTEAPLLVRPFLDKMTLSELLTIMVGGFATIAGGVLAGYIRLGIDAGHLIAASVMSAPAALVIGKIIFP
;
A
#
# COMPACT_ATOMS: atom_id res chain seq x y z
N MET A 1 9.87 -5.40 -2.07
CA MET A 1 9.89 -5.63 -0.60
C MET A 1 9.79 -7.12 -0.22
N GLN A 2 9.32 -8.02 -1.10
CA GLN A 2 9.25 -9.46 -0.86
C GLN A 2 10.58 -10.09 -0.40
N TRP A 3 11.70 -9.82 -1.07
CA TRP A 3 12.99 -10.39 -0.68
C TRP A 3 13.55 -9.80 0.63
N THR A 4 13.26 -8.53 0.91
CA THR A 4 13.80 -7.84 2.09
C THR A 4 13.00 -8.11 3.36
N LEU A 5 11.67 -8.27 3.23
CA LEU A 5 10.76 -8.47 4.37
C LEU A 5 10.22 -9.90 4.47
N GLY A 6 10.44 -10.75 3.46
CA GLY A 6 9.88 -12.11 3.44
C GLY A 6 8.37 -12.18 3.24
N THR A 7 7.71 -11.08 2.87
CA THR A 7 6.26 -11.00 2.62
C THR A 7 5.88 -11.69 1.32
N SER A 8 4.60 -12.05 1.16
CA SER A 8 4.15 -12.70 -0.07
C SER A 8 4.23 -11.76 -1.27
N GLY A 9 4.38 -12.33 -2.47
CA GLY A 9 4.48 -11.55 -3.70
C GLY A 9 3.23 -10.71 -3.95
N ALA A 10 2.05 -11.24 -3.61
CA ALA A 10 0.78 -10.59 -3.87
C ALA A 10 0.52 -9.42 -2.89
N GLU A 11 0.71 -9.60 -1.58
CA GLU A 11 0.55 -8.48 -0.64
C GLU A 11 1.61 -7.38 -0.87
N THR A 12 2.83 -7.79 -1.25
CA THR A 12 3.91 -6.87 -1.59
C THR A 12 3.57 -6.04 -2.83
N LEU A 13 3.05 -6.68 -3.88
CA LEU A 13 2.69 -6.02 -5.12
C LEU A 13 1.55 -5.03 -4.88
N SER A 14 0.53 -5.43 -4.12
CA SER A 14 -0.59 -4.57 -3.77
C SER A 14 -0.15 -3.36 -2.93
N CYS A 15 0.64 -3.56 -1.87
CA CYS A 15 1.20 -2.46 -1.08
C CYS A 15 2.11 -1.52 -1.90
N SER A 16 2.88 -2.05 -2.84
CA SER A 16 3.74 -1.22 -3.71
C SER A 16 2.90 -0.40 -4.70
N ALA A 17 1.80 -0.97 -5.20
CA ALA A 17 0.89 -0.27 -6.10
C ALA A 17 0.15 0.88 -5.40
N ASN A 18 -0.20 0.71 -4.13
CA ASN A 18 -0.85 1.72 -3.28
C ASN A 18 -0.08 3.05 -3.16
N ILE A 19 1.21 3.09 -3.53
CA ILE A 19 2.00 4.33 -3.63
C ILE A 19 1.40 5.27 -4.70
N PHE A 20 0.80 4.70 -5.75
CA PHE A 20 0.34 5.43 -6.94
C PHE A 20 -1.17 5.36 -7.12
N VAL A 21 -1.77 4.20 -6.86
CA VAL A 21 -3.21 3.95 -7.04
C VAL A 21 -3.92 3.86 -5.70
N GLY A 22 -5.24 4.02 -5.70
CA GLY A 22 -6.04 3.99 -4.48
C GLY A 22 -6.23 2.58 -3.90
N GLN A 23 -6.78 2.56 -2.69
CA GLN A 23 -7.04 1.35 -1.91
C GLN A 23 -7.99 0.34 -2.60
N THR A 24 -8.77 0.79 -3.58
CA THR A 24 -9.69 -0.06 -4.34
C THR A 24 -9.05 -0.62 -5.61
N GLU A 25 -8.07 0.09 -6.18
CA GLU A 25 -7.41 -0.23 -7.43
C GLU A 25 -6.18 -1.12 -7.20
N ALA A 26 -5.45 -0.92 -6.10
CA ALA A 26 -4.27 -1.73 -5.80
C ALA A 26 -4.58 -3.23 -5.60
N PRO A 27 -5.68 -3.64 -4.94
CA PRO A 27 -6.02 -5.06 -4.82
C PRO A 27 -6.42 -5.70 -6.16
N LEU A 28 -6.89 -4.91 -7.14
CA LEU A 28 -7.26 -5.43 -8.46
C LEU A 28 -6.06 -5.98 -9.23
N LEU A 29 -4.85 -5.47 -8.98
CA LEU A 29 -3.60 -5.99 -9.56
C LEU A 29 -3.28 -7.41 -9.10
N VAL A 30 -3.81 -7.81 -7.95
CA VAL A 30 -3.63 -9.15 -7.37
C VAL A 30 -4.94 -9.92 -7.26
N ARG A 31 -5.97 -9.49 -8.00
CA ARG A 31 -7.31 -10.08 -7.99
C ARG A 31 -7.32 -11.61 -8.09
N PRO A 32 -6.52 -12.28 -8.94
CA PRO A 32 -6.54 -13.75 -9.03
C PRO A 32 -6.10 -14.48 -7.76
N PHE A 33 -5.44 -13.78 -6.84
CA PHE A 33 -4.88 -14.35 -5.62
C PHE A 33 -5.75 -14.09 -4.39
N LEU A 34 -6.63 -13.08 -4.42
CA LEU A 34 -7.41 -12.62 -3.26
C LEU A 34 -8.18 -13.75 -2.57
N ASP A 35 -8.83 -14.62 -3.34
CA ASP A 35 -9.64 -15.72 -2.79
C ASP A 35 -8.80 -16.80 -2.05
N LYS A 36 -7.49 -16.81 -2.27
CA LYS A 36 -6.55 -17.80 -1.69
C LYS A 36 -5.63 -17.19 -0.65
N MET A 37 -5.78 -15.89 -0.36
CA MET A 37 -4.95 -15.19 0.61
C MET A 37 -5.26 -15.65 2.03
N THR A 38 -4.22 -15.69 2.85
CA THR A 38 -4.37 -15.76 4.30
C THR A 38 -4.99 -14.47 4.84
N LEU A 39 -5.58 -14.54 6.03
CA LEU A 39 -6.12 -13.36 6.69
C LEU A 39 -5.04 -12.30 6.97
N SER A 40 -3.79 -12.71 7.22
CA SER A 40 -2.63 -11.82 7.39
C SER A 40 -2.33 -11.04 6.11
N GLU A 41 -2.31 -11.71 4.97
CA GLU A 41 -2.10 -11.04 3.67
C GLU A 41 -3.25 -10.09 3.33
N LEU A 42 -4.50 -10.52 3.56
CA LEU A 42 -5.67 -9.69 3.29
C LEU A 42 -5.68 -8.43 4.17
N LEU A 43 -5.38 -8.59 5.47
CA LEU A 43 -5.25 -7.47 6.40
C LEU A 43 -4.13 -6.53 5.96
N THR A 44 -2.98 -7.07 5.56
CA THR A 44 -1.84 -6.27 5.10
C THR A 44 -2.19 -5.45 3.86
N ILE A 45 -2.95 -6.00 2.91
CA ILE A 45 -3.46 -5.26 1.75
C ILE A 45 -4.38 -4.11 2.18
N MET A 46 -5.29 -4.36 3.12
CA MET A 46 -6.20 -3.32 3.62
C MET A 46 -5.44 -2.20 4.34
N VAL A 47 -4.52 -2.56 5.24
CA VAL A 47 -3.65 -1.60 5.95
C VAL A 47 -2.84 -0.77 4.96
N GLY A 48 -2.26 -1.40 3.93
CA GLY A 48 -1.55 -0.71 2.85
C GLY A 48 -2.41 0.33 2.14
N GLY A 49 -3.68 0.01 1.86
CA GLY A 49 -4.60 0.95 1.22
C GLY A 49 -4.97 2.12 2.11
N PHE A 50 -5.16 1.92 3.41
CA PHE A 50 -5.49 3.01 4.35
C PHE A 50 -4.28 3.87 4.73
N ALA A 51 -3.06 3.34 4.62
CA ALA A 51 -1.84 4.03 4.97
C ALA A 51 -1.33 4.98 3.86
N THR A 52 -1.81 4.85 2.63
CA THR A 52 -1.38 5.65 1.48
C THR A 52 -2.50 6.54 0.95
N ILE A 53 -2.16 7.38 -0.04
CA ILE A 53 -3.12 8.19 -0.78
C ILE A 53 -2.97 7.91 -2.28
N ALA A 54 -4.10 7.94 -3.00
CA ALA A 54 -4.08 7.81 -4.46
C ALA A 54 -3.42 9.04 -5.11
N GLY A 55 -2.76 8.84 -6.25
CA GLY A 55 -2.10 9.92 -7.00
C GLY A 55 -3.05 11.08 -7.38
N GLY A 56 -4.32 10.79 -7.62
CA GLY A 56 -5.34 11.83 -7.87
C GLY A 56 -5.57 12.76 -6.67
N VAL A 57 -5.61 12.19 -5.47
CA VAL A 57 -5.77 12.96 -4.22
C VAL A 57 -4.47 13.72 -3.90
N LEU A 58 -3.31 13.11 -4.15
CA LEU A 58 -2.01 13.76 -4.04
C LEU A 58 -1.93 15.03 -4.90
N ALA A 59 -2.37 14.97 -6.16
CA ALA A 59 -2.44 16.17 -7.02
C ALA A 59 -3.40 17.24 -6.47
N GLY A 60 -4.49 16.82 -5.82
CA GLY A 60 -5.38 17.70 -5.07
C GLY A 60 -4.66 18.44 -3.93
N TYR A 61 -3.89 17.72 -3.12
CA TYR A 61 -3.12 18.31 -2.02
C TYR A 61 -2.03 19.29 -2.49
N ILE A 62 -1.37 18.99 -3.60
CA ILE A 62 -0.42 19.93 -4.22
C ILE A 62 -1.11 21.24 -4.60
N ARG A 63 -2.33 21.18 -5.16
CA ARG A 63 -3.12 22.38 -5.49
C ARG A 63 -3.54 23.19 -4.27
N LEU A 64 -3.64 22.56 -3.10
CA LEU A 64 -3.88 23.23 -1.83
C LEU A 64 -2.61 23.88 -1.23
N GLY A 65 -1.46 23.77 -1.90
CA GLY A 65 -0.20 24.37 -1.49
C GLY A 65 0.68 23.46 -0.62
N ILE A 66 0.37 22.17 -0.51
CA ILE A 66 1.22 21.21 0.21
C ILE A 66 2.42 20.84 -0.66
N ASP A 67 3.60 20.77 -0.04
CA ASP A 67 4.85 20.41 -0.72
C ASP A 67 4.76 19.02 -1.37
N ALA A 68 5.03 18.96 -2.68
CA ALA A 68 4.97 17.73 -3.46
C ALA A 68 6.05 16.72 -3.03
N GLY A 69 7.23 17.20 -2.63
CA GLY A 69 8.33 16.35 -2.18
C GLY A 69 7.96 15.57 -0.92
N HIS A 70 7.36 16.25 0.07
CA HIS A 70 6.87 15.61 1.28
C HIS A 70 5.76 14.59 1.00
N LEU A 71 4.82 14.89 0.09
CA LEU A 71 3.74 13.96 -0.26
C LEU A 71 4.26 12.70 -0.95
N ILE A 72 5.18 12.85 -1.90
CA ILE A 72 5.80 11.71 -2.60
C ILE A 72 6.62 10.87 -1.61
N ALA A 73 7.43 11.52 -0.77
CA ALA A 73 8.20 10.84 0.26
C ALA A 73 7.29 10.06 1.22
N ALA A 74 6.22 10.68 1.71
CA ALA A 74 5.25 10.03 2.59
C ALA A 74 4.62 8.80 1.91
N SER A 75 4.18 8.92 0.66
CA SER A 75 3.56 7.80 -0.07
C SER A 75 4.52 6.61 -0.22
N VAL A 76 5.79 6.87 -0.56
CA VAL A 76 6.82 5.82 -0.71
C VAL A 76 7.16 5.17 0.64
N MET A 77 7.24 5.95 1.73
CA MET A 77 7.53 5.44 3.08
C MET A 77 6.35 4.65 3.67
N SER A 78 5.11 5.00 3.32
CA SER A 78 3.92 4.30 3.81
C SER A 78 3.85 2.85 3.37
N ALA A 79 4.34 2.48 2.19
CA ALA A 79 4.27 1.11 1.70
C ALA A 79 5.05 0.08 2.56
N PRO A 80 6.35 0.26 2.87
CA PRO A 80 7.06 -0.62 3.79
C PRO A 80 6.52 -0.51 5.23
N ALA A 81 6.12 0.70 5.68
CA ALA A 81 5.53 0.86 7.01
C ALA A 81 4.24 0.05 7.17
N ALA A 82 3.37 0.05 6.15
CA ALA A 82 2.14 -0.73 6.16
C ALA A 82 2.40 -2.24 6.20
N LEU A 83 3.39 -2.74 5.46
CA LEU A 83 3.79 -4.15 5.52
C LEU A 83 4.25 -4.53 6.94
N VAL A 84 5.09 -3.69 7.56
CA VAL A 84 5.59 -3.94 8.92
C VAL A 84 4.44 -3.90 9.93
N ILE A 85 3.58 -2.88 9.87
CA ILE A 85 2.45 -2.74 10.80
C ILE A 85 1.44 -3.87 10.61
N GLY A 86 1.14 -4.26 9.37
CA GLY A 86 0.27 -5.40 9.07
C GLY A 86 0.75 -6.68 9.75
N LYS A 87 2.05 -6.99 9.62
CA LYS A 87 2.65 -8.20 10.21
C LYS A 87 2.86 -8.12 11.73
N ILE A 88 2.92 -6.94 12.31
CA ILE A 88 2.92 -6.77 13.78
C ILE A 88 1.51 -7.00 14.35
N ILE A 89 0.48 -6.46 13.70
CA ILE A 89 -0.90 -6.54 14.18
C ILE A 89 -1.47 -7.95 13.99
N PHE A 90 -1.24 -8.55 12.82
CA PHE A 90 -1.74 -9.88 12.49
C PHE A 90 -0.67 -10.63 11.67
N PRO A 91 0.25 -11.37 12.34
CA PRO A 91 1.34 -12.10 11.71
C PRO A 91 0.88 -13.08 10.62
#